data_AF-A0A381UX84-F1
#
_entry.id   AF-A0A381UX84-F1
#
_cell.length_a   1.000
_cell.length_b   1.000
_cell.length_c   1.000
_cell.angle_alpha   90.00
_cell.angle_beta   90.00
_cell.angle_gamma   90.00
#
_symmetry.space_group_name_H-M   'P 1'
#
loop_
_entity.id
_entity.type
_entity.pdbx_description
1 polymer ?
#
loop_
_entity_poly.entity_id
_entity_poly.type
_entity_poly.pdbx_seq_one_letter_code
_entity_poly.pdbx_strand_id
1 'polypeptide(L)' 'MSDQDAAFVKTITPRSKDFSRWYTDVIRRAELADYSPVKGSMVIRPYGYAIWEL' A
#
# COMPACT_ATOMS: atom_id res chain seq x y z
N MET A 1 -0.37 14.27 26.10
CA MET A 1 0.01 12.90 26.46
C MET A 1 -1.18 12.00 26.20
N SER A 2 -1.28 11.52 24.98
CA SER A 2 -2.27 10.52 24.56
C SER A 2 -1.68 9.79 23.35
N ASP A 3 -0.63 9.02 23.60
CA ASP A 3 -0.05 8.06 22.64
C ASP A 3 -1.04 6.91 22.41
N GLN A 4 -2.12 7.17 21.67
CA GLN A 4 -3.09 6.16 21.25
C GLN A 4 -3.03 5.86 19.74
N ASP A 5 -1.95 6.23 19.05
CA ASP A 5 -1.78 5.94 17.62
C ASP A 5 -0.98 4.66 17.33
N ALA A 6 -0.62 3.89 18.37
CA ALA A 6 0.32 2.78 18.25
C ALA A 6 -0.29 1.42 17.82
N ALA A 7 -1.62 1.32 17.67
CA ALA A 7 -2.27 0.01 17.66
C ALA A 7 -3.29 -0.30 16.55
N PHE A 8 -3.36 0.47 15.44
CA PHE A 8 -4.28 0.09 14.34
C PHE A 8 -3.62 -0.54 13.11
N VAL A 9 -2.37 -0.22 12.77
CA VAL A 9 -1.61 -1.00 11.77
C VAL A 9 -0.12 -0.90 12.08
N LYS A 10 0.43 -1.88 12.81
CA LYS A 10 1.87 -1.90 13.15
C LYS A 10 2.80 -2.03 11.93
N THR A 11 2.25 -2.12 10.72
CA THR A 11 2.95 -2.54 9.50
C THR A 11 2.82 -1.62 8.29
N ILE A 12 2.12 -0.48 8.40
CA ILE A 12 2.06 0.54 7.34
C ILE A 12 2.73 1.81 7.86
N THR A 13 3.67 2.34 7.07
CA THR A 13 4.38 3.58 7.41
C THR A 13 3.43 4.78 7.42
N PRO A 14 3.46 5.68 8.42
CA PRO A 14 2.62 6.88 8.39
C PRO A 14 2.90 7.75 7.17
N ARG A 15 1.85 8.21 6.47
CA ARG A 15 1.95 9.02 5.25
C ARG A 15 2.78 10.29 5.44
N SER A 16 2.65 10.94 6.59
CA SER A 16 3.38 12.18 6.93
C SER A 16 4.88 11.98 7.12
N LYS A 17 5.33 10.75 7.38
CA LYS A 17 6.73 10.42 7.64
C LYS A 17 7.48 10.01 6.38
N ASP A 18 6.85 9.18 5.56
CA ASP A 18 7.43 8.69 4.30
C ASP A 18 6.29 8.32 3.35
N PHE A 19 6.00 9.23 2.42
CA PHE A 19 4.90 9.05 1.48
C PHE A 19 5.15 7.90 0.51
N SER A 20 6.38 7.77 -0.01
CA SER A 20 6.74 6.75 -0.99
C SER A 20 6.60 5.34 -0.42
N ARG A 21 7.07 5.15 0.82
CA ARG A 21 6.93 3.88 1.53
C ARG A 21 5.48 3.62 1.93
N TRP A 22 4.78 4.62 2.44
CA TRP A 22 3.34 4.51 2.76
C TRP A 22 2.53 4.04 1.54
N TYR A 23 2.75 4.64 0.36
CA TYR A 23 2.04 4.29 -0.86
C TYR A 23 2.25 2.81 -1.24
N THR A 24 3.51 2.37 -1.19
CA THR A 24 3.88 0.99 -1.49
C THR A 24 3.32 0.02 -0.45
N ASP A 25 3.38 0.38 0.83
CA ASP A 25 2.83 -0.41 1.93
C ASP A 25 1.31 -0.58 1.74
N VAL A 26 0.58 0.48 1.43
CA VAL A 26 -0.88 0.46 1.20
C VAL A 26 -1.23 -0.44 0.03
N ILE A 27 -0.62 -0.23 -1.15
CA ILE A 27 -0.95 -0.99 -2.37
C ILE A 27 -0.73 -2.49 -2.19
N ARG A 28 0.36 -2.87 -1.53
CA ARG A 28 0.69 -4.28 -1.33
C ARG A 28 -0.15 -4.91 -0.23
N ARG A 29 -0.39 -4.20 0.88
CA ARG A 29 -1.19 -4.70 2.02
C ARG A 29 -2.67 -4.81 1.69
N ALA A 30 -3.17 -3.93 0.83
CA ALA A 30 -4.53 -3.97 0.32
C ALA A 30 -4.70 -4.89 -0.91
N GLU A 31 -3.66 -5.64 -1.29
CA GLU A 31 -3.70 -6.57 -2.42
C GLU A 31 -4.15 -5.94 -3.74
N LEU A 32 -3.75 -4.68 -3.99
CA LEU A 32 -4.11 -3.94 -5.20
C LEU A 32 -3.17 -4.25 -6.36
N ALA A 33 -1.85 -4.26 -6.09
CA ALA A 33 -0.83 -4.59 -7.08
C ALA A 33 0.45 -5.12 -6.43
N ASP A 34 1.21 -5.91 -7.18
CA ASP A 34 2.48 -6.50 -6.78
C ASP A 34 3.62 -6.14 -7.75
N TYR A 35 4.85 -6.38 -7.31
CA TYR A 35 6.03 -6.15 -8.13
C TYR A 35 6.13 -7.16 -9.26
N SER A 36 6.40 -6.66 -10.47
CA SER A 36 6.79 -7.46 -11.62
C SER A 36 8.31 -7.75 -11.58
N PRO A 37 8.78 -8.87 -12.16
CA PRO A 37 10.21 -9.07 -12.43
C PRO A 37 10.81 -8.04 -13.39
N VAL A 38 9.97 -7.30 -14.13
CA VAL A 38 10.41 -6.26 -15.07
C VAL A 38 10.35 -4.90 -14.37
N LYS A 39 11.50 -4.19 -14.35
CA LYS A 39 11.60 -2.84 -13.78
C LYS A 39 10.62 -1.89 -14.48
N GLY A 40 9.89 -1.11 -13.68
CA GLY A 40 8.89 -0.16 -14.19
C GLY A 40 7.54 -0.80 -14.51
N SER A 41 7.38 -2.11 -14.31
CA SER A 41 6.10 -2.80 -14.44
C SER A 41 5.56 -3.22 -13.07
N MET A 42 4.24 -3.31 -12.95
CA MET A 42 3.54 -3.86 -11.79
C MET A 42 2.47 -4.84 -12.25
N VAL A 43 2.18 -5.85 -11.43
CA VAL A 43 1.09 -6.80 -11.67
C VAL A 43 -0.13 -6.30 -10.90
N ILE A 44 -1.18 -5.88 -11.60
CA ILE A 44 -2.43 -5.46 -10.97
C ILE A 44 -3.19 -6.72 -10.55
N ARG A 45 -3.57 -6.81 -9.28
CA ARG A 45 -4.33 -7.94 -8.73
C ARG A 45 -5.83 -7.78 -9.02
N PRO A 46 -6.64 -8.87 -8.93
CA PRO A 46 -8.06 -8.79 -9.24
C PRO A 46 -8.82 -7.68 -8.51
N TYR A 47 -8.49 -7.42 -7.24
CA TYR A 47 -9.13 -6.35 -6.48
C TYR A 47 -8.75 -4.95 -6.99
N GLY A 48 -7.47 -4.71 -7.31
CA GLY A 48 -7.03 -3.46 -7.93
C GLY A 48 -7.59 -3.27 -9.34
N TYR A 49 -7.73 -4.35 -10.10
CA TYR A 49 -8.29 -4.33 -11.44
C TYR A 49 -9.79 -4.01 -11.42
N ALA A 50 -10.54 -4.58 -10.48
CA ALA A 50 -11.95 -4.27 -10.30
C ALA A 50 -12.21 -2.79 -10.04
N ILE A 51 -11.29 -2.07 -9.37
CA ILE A 51 -11.40 -0.62 -9.17
C ILE A 51 -11.11 0.16 -10.47
N TRP A 52 -10.21 -0.34 -11.31
CA TRP A 52 -9.81 0.31 -12.56
C TRP A 52 -10.90 0.26 -13.64
N GLU A 53 -11.71 -0.80 -13.65
CA GLU A 53 -12.78 -0.99 -14.64
C GLU A 53 -14.12 -0.31 -14.27
N LEU A 54 -14.26 0.25 -13.06
CA LEU A 54 -15.43 1.03 -12.64
C LEU A 54 -15.57 2.35 -13.40
#